data_AF-A0A081PDL2-F1
#
_entry.id   AF-A0A081PDL2-F1
#
_cell.length_a   1.000
_cell.length_b   1.000
_cell.length_c   1.000
_cell.angle_alpha   90.00
_cell.angle_beta   90.00
_cell.angle_gamma   90.00
#
_symmetry.space_group_name_H-M   'P 1'
#
loop_
_entity.id
_entity.type
_entity.pdbx_description
1 polymer ?
#
loop_
_entity_poly.entity_id
_entity_poly.type
_entity_poly.pdbx_seq_one_letter_code
_entity_poly.pdbx_strand_id
1 'polypeptide(L)'
;MHPPDRKEEEDKIEALLRQRHLSGVVLLFDTYGAAIYGVIIRLVDDKIIAEKLLSDTLISIYIRIGDYKPEFSTFFTWVIKVARSTAKDYIFADGKSNKDHCHESVFDLVINQGVSIEAIAKLFSMTNTACKIELRKEIKIKTKQL
;
A
#
# COMPACT_ATOMS: atom_id res chain seq x y z
N MET A 1 -15.39 13.57 -24.91
CA MET A 1 -14.52 12.47 -24.49
C MET A 1 -14.65 12.39 -22.98
N HIS A 2 -15.44 11.43 -22.48
CA HIS A 2 -15.57 11.23 -21.03
C HIS A 2 -14.26 10.58 -20.55
N PRO A 3 -13.67 11.00 -19.42
CA PRO A 3 -12.54 10.29 -18.86
C PRO A 3 -12.98 8.83 -18.60
N PRO A 4 -12.14 7.84 -18.95
CA PRO A 4 -12.48 6.44 -18.72
C PRO A 4 -12.79 6.22 -17.24
N ASP A 5 -13.75 5.33 -16.96
CA ASP A 5 -14.05 4.93 -15.59
C ASP A 5 -12.78 4.31 -14.98
N ARG A 6 -12.49 4.63 -13.72
CA ARG A 6 -11.33 4.09 -12.99
C ARG A 6 -11.28 2.57 -13.11
N LYS A 7 -12.45 1.92 -13.06
CA LYS A 7 -12.58 0.46 -13.16
C LYS A 7 -12.11 -0.10 -14.51
N GLU A 8 -12.43 0.60 -15.61
CA GLU A 8 -12.03 0.21 -16.96
C GLU A 8 -10.50 0.27 -17.13
N GLU A 9 -9.86 1.28 -16.55
CA GLU A 9 -8.39 1.36 -16.52
C GLU A 9 -7.76 0.24 -15.69
N GLU A 10 -8.31 -0.09 -14.50
CA GLU A 10 -7.78 -1.19 -13.68
C GLU A 10 -7.86 -2.53 -14.44
N ASP A 11 -9.01 -2.80 -15.08
CA ASP A 11 -9.25 -4.03 -15.82
C ASP A 11 -8.31 -4.14 -17.04
N LYS A 12 -8.01 -3.01 -17.70
CA LYS A 12 -7.04 -2.96 -18.80
C LYS A 12 -5.61 -3.25 -18.32
N ILE A 13 -5.19 -2.66 -17.19
CA ILE A 13 -3.89 -2.94 -16.59
C ILE A 13 -3.78 -4.42 -16.25
N GLU A 14 -4.78 -4.97 -15.55
CA GLU A 14 -4.81 -6.38 -15.18
C GLU A 14 -4.69 -7.29 -16.41
N ALA A 15 -5.49 -7.04 -17.46
CA ALA A 15 -5.48 -7.84 -18.67
C ALA A 15 -4.09 -7.85 -19.35
N LEU A 16 -3.45 -6.69 -19.49
CA LEU A 16 -2.12 -6.57 -20.08
C LEU A 16 -1.06 -7.31 -19.25
N LEU A 17 -1.11 -7.18 -17.92
CA LEU A 17 -0.18 -7.85 -17.01
C LEU A 17 -0.34 -9.38 -17.09
N ARG A 18 -1.58 -9.89 -17.12
CA ARG A 18 -1.86 -11.34 -17.27
C ARG A 18 -1.38 -11.89 -18.61
N GLN A 19 -1.45 -11.09 -19.67
CA GLN A 19 -0.93 -11.42 -20.99
C GLN A 19 0.59 -11.25 -21.12
N ARG A 20 1.28 -10.88 -20.03
CA ARG A 20 2.75 -10.66 -20.01
C ARG A 20 3.21 -9.54 -20.95
N HIS A 21 2.34 -8.56 -21.23
CA HIS A 21 2.71 -7.38 -21.99
C HIS A 21 3.35 -6.33 -21.08
N LEU A 22 4.56 -5.89 -21.43
CA LEU A 22 5.29 -4.86 -20.70
C LEU A 22 4.56 -3.51 -20.64
N SER A 23 3.69 -3.23 -21.62
CA SER A 23 2.82 -2.05 -21.61
C SER A 23 1.89 -2.01 -20.40
N GLY A 24 1.54 -3.17 -19.81
CA GLY A 24 0.79 -3.23 -18.57
C GLY A 24 1.56 -2.68 -17.37
N VAL A 25 2.89 -2.86 -17.32
CA VAL A 25 3.74 -2.31 -16.25
C VAL A 25 3.89 -0.80 -16.38
N VAL A 26 4.04 -0.31 -17.62
CA VAL A 26 4.08 1.13 -17.91
C VAL A 26 2.77 1.79 -17.49
N LEU A 27 1.64 1.23 -17.90
CA LEU A 27 0.32 1.76 -17.53
C LEU A 27 0.08 1.68 -16.01
N LEU A 28 0.50 0.59 -15.35
CA LEU A 28 0.46 0.48 -13.89
C LEU A 28 1.26 1.60 -13.20
N PHE A 29 2.45 1.92 -13.71
CA PHE A 29 3.27 3.01 -13.19
C PHE A 29 2.61 4.37 -13.41
N ASP A 30 2.10 4.64 -14.61
CA ASP A 30 1.43 5.91 -14.92
C ASP A 30 0.19 6.12 -14.05
N THR A 31 -0.59 5.06 -13.81
CA THR A 31 -1.83 5.13 -13.03
C THR A 31 -1.60 5.14 -11.51
N TYR A 32 -0.67 4.32 -11.00
CA TYR A 32 -0.52 4.09 -9.55
C TYR A 32 0.87 4.38 -8.99
N GLY A 33 1.87 4.72 -9.80
CA GLY A 33 3.25 4.93 -9.37
C GLY A 33 3.37 5.92 -8.22
N ALA A 34 2.66 7.05 -8.28
CA ALA A 34 2.63 8.04 -7.20
C ALA A 34 2.02 7.49 -5.89
N ALA A 35 0.96 6.67 -5.99
CA ALA A 35 0.32 6.07 -4.82
C ALA A 35 1.21 4.99 -4.18
N ILE A 36 1.82 4.13 -5.01
CA ILE A 36 2.77 3.10 -4.57
C ILE A 36 3.97 3.77 -3.88
N TYR A 37 4.59 4.75 -4.54
CA TYR A 37 5.71 5.51 -3.99
C TYR A 37 5.33 6.16 -2.65
N GLY A 38 4.16 6.80 -2.59
CA GLY A 38 3.67 7.44 -1.37
C GLY A 38 3.50 6.46 -0.20
N VAL A 39 3.13 5.21 -0.45
CA VAL A 39 3.08 4.19 0.60
C VAL A 39 4.49 3.78 1.04
N ILE A 40 5.38 3.54 0.08
CA ILE A 40 6.74 3.07 0.36
C ILE A 40 7.55 4.12 1.11
N ILE A 41 7.57 5.38 0.65
CA ILE A 41 8.38 6.45 1.26
C ILE A 41 7.98 6.72 2.71
N ARG A 42 6.71 6.53 3.08
CA ARG A 42 6.23 6.67 4.46
C ARG A 42 6.72 5.55 5.38
N LEU A 43 7.08 4.41 4.83
CA LEU A 43 7.55 3.24 5.59
C LEU A 43 9.08 3.24 5.73
N VAL A 44 9.80 3.64 4.69
CA VAL A 44 11.28 3.57 4.66
C VAL A 44 11.97 4.90 4.98
N ASP A 45 11.26 6.02 4.86
CA ASP A 45 11.75 7.39 5.11
C ASP A 45 13.08 7.76 4.39
N ASP A 46 13.34 7.11 3.26
CA ASP A 46 14.50 7.35 2.40
C ASP A 46 14.05 7.33 0.93
N LYS A 47 14.33 8.43 0.22
CA LYS A 47 13.89 8.61 -1.17
C LYS A 47 14.57 7.64 -2.14
N ILE A 48 15.87 7.41 -1.97
CA ILE A 48 16.65 6.54 -2.86
C ILE A 48 16.16 5.10 -2.70
N ILE A 49 15.94 4.67 -1.45
CA ILE A 49 15.37 3.36 -1.15
C ILE A 49 13.94 3.26 -1.67
N ALA A 50 13.12 4.30 -1.51
CA ALA A 50 11.73 4.27 -1.97
C ALA A 50 11.61 4.15 -3.50
N GLU A 51 12.45 4.85 -4.27
CA GLU A 51 12.50 4.73 -5.73
C GLU A 51 12.90 3.32 -6.19
N LYS A 52 13.89 2.72 -5.50
CA LYS A 52 14.29 1.34 -5.75
C LYS A 52 13.13 0.37 -5.47
N LEU A 53 12.51 0.49 -4.30
CA LEU A 53 11.41 -0.40 -3.90
C LEU A 53 10.15 -0.21 -4.73
N LEU A 54 9.90 0.99 -5.26
CA LEU A 54 8.85 1.22 -6.25
C LEU A 54 9.08 0.34 -7.49
N SER A 55 10.30 0.35 -8.02
CA SER A 55 10.68 -0.48 -9.16
C SER A 55 10.52 -1.98 -8.85
N ASP A 56 11.02 -2.42 -7.68
CA ASP A 56 10.88 -3.80 -7.21
C ASP A 56 9.40 -4.20 -7.03
N THR A 57 8.54 -3.27 -6.60
CA THR A 57 7.10 -3.48 -6.44
C THR A 57 6.41 -3.68 -7.78
N LEU A 58 6.71 -2.86 -8.79
CA LEU A 58 6.15 -2.99 -10.14
C LEU A 58 6.51 -4.36 -10.76
N ILE A 59 7.77 -4.78 -10.61
CA ILE A 59 8.24 -6.10 -11.05
C ILE A 59 7.51 -7.21 -10.27
N SER A 60 7.35 -7.05 -8.96
CA SER A 60 6.62 -8.01 -8.12
C SER A 60 5.17 -8.17 -8.54
N ILE A 61 4.47 -7.07 -8.83
CA ILE A 61 3.09 -7.07 -9.33
C ILE A 61 3.03 -7.79 -10.68
N TYR A 62 3.93 -7.46 -11.59
CA TYR A 62 4.01 -8.12 -12.90
C TYR A 62 4.16 -9.63 -12.74
N ILE A 63 5.11 -10.11 -11.94
CA ILE A 63 5.34 -11.54 -11.72
C ILE A 63 4.12 -12.21 -11.08
N ARG A 64 3.56 -11.59 -10.04
CA ARG A 64 2.54 -12.15 -9.15
C ARG A 64 1.09 -11.89 -9.56
N ILE A 65 0.85 -11.28 -10.72
CA ILE A 65 -0.52 -10.98 -11.20
C ILE A 65 -1.45 -12.22 -11.23
N GLY A 66 -0.89 -13.43 -11.37
CA GLY A 66 -1.65 -14.68 -11.27
C GLY A 66 -2.33 -14.89 -9.91
N ASP A 67 -1.74 -14.35 -8.84
CA ASP A 67 -2.22 -14.44 -7.46
C ASP A 67 -3.36 -13.46 -7.18
N TYR A 68 -3.55 -12.44 -8.03
CA TYR A 68 -4.63 -11.49 -7.88
C TYR A 68 -5.99 -12.16 -8.16
N LYS A 69 -6.91 -12.00 -7.19
CA LYS A 69 -8.27 -12.54 -7.21
C LYS A 69 -9.26 -11.40 -6.95
N PRO A 70 -10.02 -10.95 -7.97
CA PRO A 70 -10.95 -9.82 -7.82
C PRO A 70 -12.09 -10.09 -6.83
N GLU A 71 -12.39 -11.36 -6.54
CA GLU A 71 -13.40 -11.73 -5.53
C GLU A 71 -13.10 -11.22 -4.11
N PHE A 72 -11.81 -11.03 -3.77
CA PHE A 72 -11.39 -10.71 -2.39
C PHE A 72 -10.95 -9.26 -2.19
N SER A 73 -10.56 -8.56 -3.26
CA SER A 73 -10.10 -7.17 -3.17
C SER A 73 -10.09 -6.48 -4.54
N THR A 74 -10.22 -5.15 -4.55
CA THR A 74 -9.97 -4.37 -5.77
C THR A 74 -8.52 -4.47 -6.21
N PHE A 75 -8.26 -4.23 -7.50
CA PHE A 75 -6.92 -4.31 -8.06
C PHE A 75 -5.98 -3.32 -7.34
N PHE A 76 -6.45 -2.08 -7.16
CA PHE A 76 -5.74 -1.07 -6.38
C PHE A 76 -5.37 -1.55 -4.96
N THR A 77 -6.30 -2.16 -4.24
CA THR A 77 -6.04 -2.63 -2.87
C THR A 77 -4.96 -3.70 -2.85
N TRP A 78 -5.00 -4.63 -3.81
CA TRP A 78 -3.98 -5.67 -3.96
C TRP A 78 -2.60 -5.09 -4.32
N VAL A 79 -2.54 -4.12 -5.24
CA VAL A 79 -1.31 -3.38 -5.58
C VAL A 79 -0.68 -2.72 -4.35
N ILE A 80 -1.48 -2.01 -3.54
CA ILE A 80 -1.01 -1.38 -2.30
C ILE A 80 -0.53 -2.40 -1.27
N LYS A 81 -1.18 -3.57 -1.20
CA LYS A 81 -0.72 -4.69 -0.35
C LYS A 81 0.67 -5.18 -0.79
N VAL A 82 0.91 -5.35 -2.09
CA VAL A 82 2.23 -5.75 -2.62
C VAL A 82 3.29 -4.70 -2.26
N ALA A 83 3.02 -3.42 -2.49
CA ALA A 83 3.94 -2.32 -2.17
C ALA A 83 4.37 -2.34 -0.68
N ARG A 84 3.42 -2.54 0.22
CA ARG A 84 3.71 -2.64 1.66
C ARG A 84 4.52 -3.87 2.00
N SER A 85 4.20 -5.02 1.44
CA SER A 85 4.98 -6.24 1.62
C SER A 85 6.42 -6.02 1.18
N THR A 86 6.64 -5.45 -0.01
CA THR A 86 7.97 -5.12 -0.51
C THR A 86 8.76 -4.19 0.42
N ALA A 87 8.13 -3.13 0.96
CA ALA A 87 8.77 -2.24 1.92
C ALA A 87 9.09 -2.92 3.26
N LYS A 88 8.15 -3.73 3.77
CA LYS A 88 8.31 -4.47 5.03
C LYS A 88 9.42 -5.52 4.92
N ASP A 89 9.48 -6.23 3.80
CA ASP A 89 10.53 -7.22 3.53
C ASP A 89 11.92 -6.55 3.48
N TYR A 90 12.03 -5.37 2.87
CA TYR A 90 13.26 -4.57 2.90
C TYR A 90 13.66 -4.19 4.33
N ILE A 91 12.73 -3.66 5.12
CA ILE A 91 12.99 -3.27 6.52
C ILE A 91 13.49 -4.45 7.36
N PHE A 92 12.93 -5.65 7.15
CA PHE A 92 13.39 -6.85 7.85
C PHE A 92 14.75 -7.35 7.36
N ALA A 93 15.02 -7.27 6.06
CA ALA A 93 16.28 -7.73 5.48
C ALA A 93 17.47 -6.80 5.80
N ASP A 94 17.24 -5.49 5.96
CA ASP A 94 18.26 -4.48 6.26
C ASP A 94 18.82 -4.57 7.71
N GLY A 95 18.27 -5.44 8.56
CA GLY A 95 18.94 -5.84 9.79
C GLY A 95 19.02 -4.78 10.90
N LYS A 96 18.32 -3.65 10.80
CA LYS A 96 18.01 -2.83 11.99
C LYS A 96 16.88 -3.49 12.77
N SER A 97 17.26 -4.41 13.65
CA SER A 97 16.48 -4.73 14.85
C SER A 97 16.39 -3.49 15.74
N ASN A 98 15.66 -2.45 15.32
CA ASN A 98 15.19 -1.45 16.26
C ASN A 98 13.75 -1.82 16.59
N LYS A 99 13.55 -2.42 17.76
CA LYS A 99 12.23 -2.68 18.34
C LYS A 99 11.44 -1.38 18.60
N ASP A 100 11.98 -0.22 18.24
CA ASP A 100 11.49 1.08 18.70
C ASP A 100 10.75 1.91 17.64
N HIS A 101 10.50 1.40 16.42
CA HIS A 101 9.60 2.09 15.46
C HIS A 101 8.63 1.13 14.75
N CYS A 102 7.99 0.26 15.52
CA CYS A 102 6.73 -0.35 15.11
C CYS A 102 5.67 -0.09 16.17
N HIS A 103 5.41 1.19 16.47
CA HIS A 103 4.05 1.53 16.87
C HIS A 103 3.26 1.56 15.56
N GLU A 104 2.72 0.41 15.15
CA GLU A 104 1.72 0.35 14.07
C GLU A 104 0.57 1.25 14.54
N SER A 105 0.59 2.50 14.06
CA SER A 105 -0.39 3.50 14.47
C SER A 105 -1.77 3.02 14.04
N VAL A 106 -2.81 3.46 14.75
CA VAL A 106 -4.17 3.08 14.34
C VAL A 106 -4.41 3.55 12.90
N PHE A 107 -3.87 4.70 12.52
CA PHE A 107 -3.87 5.20 11.15
C PHE A 107 -3.21 4.22 10.17
N ASP A 108 -2.03 3.69 10.47
CA ASP A 108 -1.36 2.76 9.57
C ASP A 108 -2.14 1.45 9.41
N LEU A 109 -2.74 0.94 10.48
CA LEU A 109 -3.52 -0.29 10.41
C LEU A 109 -4.83 -0.12 9.65
N VAL A 110 -5.53 1.00 9.87
CA VAL A 110 -6.80 1.28 9.21
C VAL A 110 -6.59 1.68 7.75
N ILE A 111 -5.75 2.69 7.52
CA ILE A 111 -5.63 3.35 6.22
C ILE A 111 -4.65 2.62 5.32
N ASN A 112 -3.54 2.13 5.88
CA ASN A 112 -2.57 1.40 5.09
C ASN A 112 -2.96 -0.08 5.03
N GLN A 113 -3.12 -0.77 6.15
CA GLN A 113 -3.35 -2.22 6.15
C GLN A 113 -4.81 -2.66 5.90
N GLY A 114 -5.78 -1.73 5.86
CA GLY A 114 -7.19 -2.05 5.65
C GLY A 114 -7.80 -2.91 6.76
N VAL A 115 -7.15 -2.94 7.94
CA VAL A 115 -7.60 -3.71 9.09
C VAL A 115 -8.82 -3.01 9.69
N SER A 116 -9.86 -3.79 10.02
CA SER A 116 -11.06 -3.23 10.62
C SER A 116 -10.76 -2.66 12.01
N ILE A 117 -11.46 -1.56 12.36
CA ILE A 117 -11.36 -0.95 13.70
C ILE A 117 -11.59 -1.98 14.80
N GLU A 118 -12.48 -2.96 14.57
CA GLU A 118 -12.78 -4.03 15.52
C GLU A 118 -11.60 -4.98 15.72
N ALA A 119 -10.90 -5.35 14.65
CA ALA A 119 -9.70 -6.19 14.72
C ALA A 119 -8.55 -5.44 15.42
N ILE A 120 -8.39 -4.15 15.15
CA ILE A 120 -7.39 -3.30 15.82
C ILE A 120 -7.73 -3.14 17.30
N ALA A 121 -9.00 -2.87 17.64
CA ALA A 121 -9.44 -2.74 19.03
C ALA A 121 -9.10 -3.99 19.86
N LYS A 122 -9.31 -5.19 19.29
CA LYS A 122 -8.90 -6.46 19.90
C LYS A 122 -7.37 -6.58 20.01
N LEU A 123 -6.63 -6.21 18.97
CA LEU A 123 -5.17 -6.33 18.91
C LEU A 123 -4.47 -5.42 19.92
N PHE A 124 -4.99 -4.20 20.13
CA PHE A 124 -4.43 -3.21 21.06
C PHE A 124 -5.10 -3.23 22.44
N SER A 125 -6.00 -4.19 22.70
CA SER A 125 -6.78 -4.27 23.96
C SER A 125 -7.46 -2.95 24.34
N MET A 126 -8.00 -2.24 23.34
CA MET A 126 -8.69 -0.97 23.53
C MET A 126 -10.11 -1.03 22.96
N THR A 127 -10.95 -0.04 23.30
CA THR A 127 -12.31 0.01 22.75
C THR A 127 -12.32 0.57 21.33
N ASN A 128 -13.33 0.21 20.53
CA ASN A 128 -13.55 0.79 19.19
C ASN A 128 -13.61 2.33 19.22
N THR A 129 -14.15 2.90 20.31
CA THR A 129 -14.22 4.35 20.52
C THR A 129 -12.83 4.96 20.72
N ALA A 130 -11.99 4.35 21.55
CA ALA A 130 -10.60 4.78 21.75
C ALA A 130 -9.81 4.72 20.44
N CYS A 131 -9.97 3.64 19.68
CA CYS A 131 -9.34 3.43 18.38
C CYS A 131 -9.71 4.55 17.37
N LYS A 132 -11.01 4.90 17.26
CA LYS A 132 -11.47 6.02 16.42
C LYS A 132 -10.96 7.39 16.88
N ILE A 133 -10.81 7.60 18.18
CA ILE A 133 -10.26 8.85 18.74
C ILE A 133 -8.79 8.97 18.35
N GLU A 134 -8.02 7.90 18.50
CA GLU A 134 -6.59 7.88 18.19
C GLU A 134 -6.34 8.11 16.70
N LEU A 135 -7.11 7.42 15.85
CA LEU A 135 -7.10 7.65 14.40
C LEU A 135 -7.32 9.14 14.05
N ARG A 136 -8.32 9.79 14.67
CA ARG A 136 -8.61 11.22 14.42
C ARG A 136 -7.48 12.14 14.85
N LYS A 137 -6.84 11.87 15.98
CA LYS A 137 -5.69 12.65 16.44
C LYS A 137 -4.52 12.52 15.47
N GLU A 138 -4.19 11.29 15.07
CA GLU A 138 -3.10 11.00 14.15
C GLU A 138 -3.32 11.65 12.78
N ILE A 139 -4.54 11.60 12.25
CA ILE A 139 -4.93 12.35 11.04
C ILE A 139 -4.65 13.83 11.22
N LYS A 140 -5.15 14.43 12.30
CA LYS A 140 -5.04 15.88 12.54
C LYS A 140 -3.59 16.35 12.71
N ILE A 141 -2.73 15.51 13.29
CA ILE A 141 -1.29 15.79 13.41
C ILE A 141 -0.64 15.76 12.01
N LYS A 142 -0.91 14.71 11.22
CA LYS A 142 -0.32 14.54 9.89
C LYS A 142 -0.82 15.59 8.88
N THR A 143 -2.05 16.08 9.00
CA THR A 143 -2.59 17.15 8.14
C THR A 143 -2.06 18.54 8.50
N LYS A 144 -1.56 18.77 9.72
CA LYS A 144 -0.97 20.06 10.13
C LYS A 144 0.50 20.23 9.74
N GLN A 145 1.17 19.17 9.33
CA GLN A 145 2.59 19.16 8.92
C GLN A 145 2.78 19.26 7.40
N LEU A 146 1.68 19.46 6.66
CA LEU A 146 1.62 19.75 5.21
C LEU A 146 1.25 21.23 5.02
#